data_AF-A0A4R6LE97-F1
#
_entry.id   AF-A0A4R6LE97-F1
#
_cell.length_a   1.000
_cell.length_b   1.000
_cell.length_c   1.000
_cell.angle_alpha   90.00
_cell.angle_beta   90.00
_cell.angle_gamma   90.00
#
_symmetry.space_group_name_H-M   'P 1'
#
loop_
_entity.id
_entity.type
_entity.pdbx_description
1 polymer ?
#
loop_
_entity_poly.entity_id
_entity_poly.type
_entity_poly.pdbx_seq_one_letter_code
_entity_poly.pdbx_strand_id
1 'polypeptide(L)'
;MDIKENFLWISNLRVIAVFAVVFVHTASPLVTKFSELPSESWHVANFYDSIARFCVPIFVMISGALLLNKDYEIGTFFKKRFLRIGFPFLFWSICYVLYSIFIKPNNYQKTHFFEILKKLIRSLYFGSAYHLWYVYMLFGLILIIPILNAWIVRAKKNEIPYFLLLWFLTLLFKKSTFRKL
;
A
#
# COMPACT_ATOMS: atom_id res chain seq x y z
N MET A 1 -9.84 26.69 -17.66
CA MET A 1 -9.12 25.40 -17.71
C MET A 1 -10.10 24.33 -17.26
N ASP A 2 -10.50 23.47 -18.19
CA ASP A 2 -11.70 22.64 -18.09
C ASP A 2 -11.57 21.53 -17.03
N ILE A 3 -12.66 21.22 -16.33
CA ILE A 3 -12.68 20.22 -15.23
C ILE A 3 -12.19 18.84 -15.72
N LYS A 4 -12.33 18.53 -17.02
CA LYS A 4 -11.83 17.31 -17.66
C LYS A 4 -10.29 17.23 -17.73
N GLU A 5 -9.59 18.34 -17.98
CA GLU A 5 -8.11 18.33 -18.05
C GLU A 5 -7.49 18.08 -16.67
N ASN A 6 -8.13 18.55 -15.61
CA ASN A 6 -7.67 18.38 -14.22
C ASN A 6 -7.68 16.92 -13.73
N PHE A 7 -8.30 15.97 -14.45
CA PHE A 7 -8.29 14.55 -14.07
C PHE A 7 -7.50 13.66 -15.04
N LEU A 8 -7.11 14.17 -16.21
CA LEU A 8 -6.35 13.39 -17.18
C LEU A 8 -4.96 13.05 -16.65
N TRP A 9 -4.26 14.03 -16.07
CA TRP A 9 -2.93 13.81 -15.48
C TRP A 9 -2.96 12.79 -14.32
N ILE A 10 -3.99 12.86 -13.47
CA ILE A 10 -4.19 11.90 -12.37
C ILE A 10 -4.43 10.50 -12.93
N SER A 11 -5.27 10.40 -13.96
CA SER A 11 -5.61 9.12 -14.58
C SER A 11 -4.38 8.49 -15.23
N ASN A 12 -3.59 9.28 -15.96
CA ASN A 12 -2.34 8.84 -16.57
C ASN A 12 -1.33 8.34 -15.52
N LEU A 13 -1.16 9.08 -14.42
CA LEU A 13 -0.28 8.64 -13.31
C LEU A 13 -0.77 7.34 -12.68
N ARG A 14 -2.08 7.13 -12.53
CA ARG A 14 -2.62 5.86 -12.05
C ARG A 14 -2.31 4.72 -13.00
N VAL A 15 -2.47 4.93 -14.31
CA VAL A 15 -2.15 3.90 -15.31
C VAL A 15 -0.68 3.51 -15.21
N ILE A 16 0.24 4.49 -15.17
CA ILE A 16 1.67 4.24 -15.01
C ILE A 16 1.96 3.48 -13.71
N ALA A 17 1.35 3.89 -12.59
CA ALA A 17 1.53 3.23 -11.31
C ALA A 17 1.01 1.79 -11.31
N VAL A 18 -0.13 1.50 -11.97
CA VAL A 18 -0.66 0.13 -12.12
C VAL A 18 0.32 -0.75 -12.90
N PHE A 19 0.88 -0.25 -14.02
CA PHE A 19 1.90 -0.99 -14.74
C PHE A 19 3.12 -1.28 -13.86
N ALA A 20 3.61 -0.27 -13.15
CA ALA A 20 4.74 -0.43 -12.25
C ALA A 20 4.46 -1.42 -11.09
N VAL A 21 3.23 -1.50 -10.57
CA VAL A 21 2.82 -2.55 -9.61
C VAL A 21 2.97 -3.95 -10.22
N VAL A 22 2.52 -4.14 -11.47
CA VAL A 22 2.67 -5.43 -12.16
C VAL A 22 4.14 -5.80 -12.30
N PHE A 23 5.00 -4.85 -12.70
CA PHE A 23 6.45 -5.07 -12.79
C PHE A 23 7.08 -5.48 -11.45
N VAL A 24 6.75 -4.78 -10.36
CA VAL A 24 7.25 -5.15 -9.02
C VAL A 24 6.81 -6.57 -8.65
N HIS A 25 5.56 -6.93 -8.93
CA HIS A 25 5.04 -8.25 -8.54
C HIS A 25 5.54 -9.40 -9.39
N THR A 26 5.97 -9.16 -10.63
CA THR A 26 6.63 -10.16 -11.46
C THR A 26 8.13 -10.25 -11.19
N ALA A 27 8.79 -9.13 -10.88
CA ALA A 27 10.24 -9.09 -10.64
C ALA A 27 10.62 -9.46 -9.19
N SER A 28 9.84 -9.03 -8.18
CA SER A 28 10.16 -9.23 -6.76
C SER A 28 10.42 -10.70 -6.37
N PRO A 29 9.65 -11.70 -6.84
CA PRO A 29 9.94 -13.11 -6.56
C PRO A 29 11.30 -13.59 -7.07
N LEU A 30 11.82 -12.97 -8.14
CA LEU A 30 13.16 -13.26 -8.65
C LEU A 30 14.24 -12.60 -7.80
N VAL A 31 13.99 -11.38 -7.32
CA VAL A 31 14.92 -10.66 -6.42
C VAL A 31 15.10 -11.40 -5.10
N THR A 32 14.06 -12.07 -4.59
CA THR A 32 14.14 -12.87 -3.35
C THR A 32 15.01 -14.12 -3.46
N LYS A 33 15.35 -14.56 -4.69
CA LYS A 33 16.18 -15.74 -4.96
C LYS A 33 17.66 -15.37 -5.13
N PHE A 34 18.15 -14.50 -4.25
CA PHE A 34 19.55 -14.10 -4.23
C PHE A 34 20.43 -15.34 -4.01
N SER A 35 21.51 -15.47 -4.79
CA SER A 35 22.41 -16.64 -4.83
C SER A 35 21.86 -17.95 -5.41
N GLU A 36 20.57 -18.03 -5.74
CA GLU A 36 19.97 -19.19 -6.42
C GLU A 36 19.88 -19.00 -7.95
N LEU A 37 19.90 -17.75 -8.42
CA LEU A 37 19.86 -17.38 -9.84
C LEU A 37 21.25 -16.98 -10.35
N PRO A 38 21.51 -17.12 -11.67
CA PRO A 38 22.66 -16.48 -12.29
C PRO A 38 22.72 -14.99 -11.96
N SER A 39 23.92 -14.48 -11.64
CA SER A 39 24.10 -13.09 -11.15
C SER A 39 23.50 -12.06 -12.10
N GLU A 40 23.68 -12.25 -13.41
CA GLU A 40 23.13 -11.37 -14.44
C GLU A 40 21.60 -11.27 -14.38
N SER A 41 20.92 -12.43 -14.33
CA SER A 41 19.47 -12.49 -14.25
C SER A 41 18.94 -11.83 -12.96
N TRP A 42 19.66 -11.99 -11.85
CA TRP A 42 19.30 -11.34 -10.59
C TRP A 42 19.49 -9.81 -10.67
N HIS A 43 20.59 -9.32 -11.24
CA HIS A 43 20.82 -7.89 -11.42
C HIS A 43 19.76 -7.23 -12.29
N VAL A 44 19.38 -7.89 -13.39
CA VAL A 44 18.29 -7.43 -14.27
C VAL A 44 16.96 -7.38 -13.50
N ALA A 45 16.61 -8.44 -12.77
CA ALA A 45 15.40 -8.45 -11.95
C ALA A 45 15.40 -7.35 -10.88
N ASN A 46 16.53 -7.16 -10.19
CA ASN A 46 16.69 -6.15 -9.16
C ASN A 46 16.60 -4.73 -9.72
N PHE A 47 17.15 -4.49 -10.92
CA PHE A 47 17.03 -3.20 -11.61
C PHE A 47 15.57 -2.88 -11.94
N TYR A 48 14.84 -3.81 -12.56
CA TYR A 48 13.44 -3.62 -12.92
C TYR A 48 12.53 -3.48 -11.69
N ASP A 49 12.77 -4.28 -10.66
CA ASP A 49 12.06 -4.16 -9.40
C ASP A 49 12.32 -2.78 -8.77
N SER A 50 13.57 -2.33 -8.73
CA SER A 50 13.96 -1.04 -8.14
C SER A 50 13.36 0.15 -8.86
N ILE A 51 13.39 0.18 -10.20
CA ILE A 51 12.83 1.29 -10.98
C ILE A 51 11.30 1.34 -10.87
N ALA A 52 10.62 0.21 -10.65
CA ALA A 52 9.16 0.17 -10.54
C ALA A 52 8.61 0.44 -9.13
N ARG A 53 9.47 0.53 -8.10
CA ARG A 53 9.07 0.74 -6.69
C ARG A 53 8.37 2.07 -6.39
N PHE A 54 8.43 3.05 -7.30
CA PHE A 54 7.69 4.32 -7.14
C PHE A 54 6.16 4.14 -7.19
N CYS A 55 5.67 2.98 -7.63
CA CYS A 55 4.26 2.73 -7.87
C CYS A 55 3.37 3.01 -6.64
N VAL A 56 3.78 2.56 -5.45
CA VAL A 56 3.05 2.78 -4.19
C VAL A 56 3.09 4.25 -3.78
N PRO A 57 4.26 4.93 -3.70
CA PRO A 57 4.32 6.37 -3.45
C PRO A 57 3.42 7.22 -4.35
N ILE A 58 3.34 6.91 -5.65
CA ILE A 58 2.45 7.65 -6.57
C ILE A 58 0.98 7.53 -6.14
N PHE A 59 0.49 6.34 -5.77
CA PHE A 59 -0.89 6.20 -5.30
C PHE A 59 -1.15 6.99 -4.01
N VAL A 60 -0.17 7.03 -3.11
CA VAL A 60 -0.25 7.84 -1.87
C VAL A 60 -0.31 9.34 -2.22
N MET A 61 0.55 9.80 -3.13
CA MET A 61 0.57 11.20 -3.58
C MET A 61 -0.74 11.60 -4.27
N ILE A 62 -1.29 10.76 -5.14
CA ILE A 62 -2.58 10.98 -5.79
C ILE A 62 -3.70 11.06 -4.75
N SER A 63 -3.67 10.19 -3.74
CA SER A 63 -4.64 10.23 -2.64
C SER A 63 -4.53 11.53 -1.86
N GLY A 64 -3.31 11.98 -1.54
CA GLY A 64 -3.06 13.26 -0.90
C GLY A 64 -3.59 14.44 -1.72
N ALA A 65 -3.22 14.53 -3.00
CA ALA A 65 -3.66 15.60 -3.90
C ALA A 65 -5.19 15.70 -4.05
N LEU A 66 -5.89 14.56 -3.95
CA LEU A 66 -7.34 14.50 -4.07
C LEU A 66 -8.09 14.74 -2.76
N LEU A 67 -7.43 14.56 -1.60
CA LEU A 67 -8.10 14.50 -0.31
C LEU A 67 -7.64 15.59 0.66
N LEU A 68 -6.45 16.15 0.50
CA LEU A 68 -5.94 17.24 1.34
C LEU A 68 -6.42 18.60 0.83
N ASN A 69 -6.44 19.58 1.74
CA ASN A 69 -6.93 20.94 1.51
C ASN A 69 -8.39 20.98 1.01
N LYS A 70 -9.26 20.17 1.61
CA LYS A 70 -10.69 20.11 1.28
C LYS A 70 -11.54 20.07 2.53
N ASP A 71 -12.72 20.67 2.45
CA ASP A 71 -13.75 20.53 3.47
C ASP A 71 -14.60 19.29 3.20
N TYR A 72 -14.67 18.40 4.19
CA TYR A 72 -15.53 17.23 4.16
C TYR A 72 -15.97 16.86 5.57
N GLU A 73 -17.18 16.32 5.67
CA GLU A 73 -17.68 15.77 6.91
C GLU A 73 -16.99 14.43 7.21
N ILE A 74 -16.44 14.30 8.42
CA ILE A 74 -15.60 13.16 8.82
C ILE A 74 -16.36 11.83 8.75
N GLY A 75 -17.62 11.80 9.20
CA GLY A 75 -18.45 10.60 9.20
C GLY A 75 -18.71 10.06 7.79
N THR A 76 -19.10 10.94 6.87
CA THR A 76 -19.32 10.55 5.46
C THR A 76 -18.01 10.24 4.74
N PHE A 77 -16.91 10.89 5.10
CA PHE A 77 -15.57 10.62 4.58
C PHE A 77 -15.15 9.17 4.84
N PHE A 78 -15.26 8.71 6.10
CA PHE A 78 -14.90 7.35 6.48
C PHE A 78 -15.85 6.32 5.88
N LYS A 79 -17.17 6.50 6.05
CA LYS A 79 -18.16 5.51 5.58
C LYS A 79 -17.99 5.18 4.09
N LYS A 80 -17.88 6.20 3.24
CA LYS A 80 -17.76 5.99 1.77
C LYS A 80 -16.47 5.24 1.40
N ARG A 81 -15.35 5.54 2.06
CA ARG A 81 -14.03 4.97 1.71
C ARG A 81 -13.80 3.61 2.35
N PHE A 82 -14.21 3.46 3.61
CA PHE A 82 -14.10 2.20 4.33
C PHE A 82 -14.95 1.11 3.69
N LEU A 83 -16.17 1.44 3.22
CA LEU A 83 -16.99 0.48 2.47
C LEU A 83 -16.38 0.13 1.11
N ARG A 84 -15.87 1.13 0.39
CA ARG A 84 -15.25 0.93 -0.93
C ARG A 84 -14.00 0.05 -0.89
N ILE A 85 -13.23 0.10 0.20
CA ILE A 85 -11.98 -0.65 0.35
C ILE A 85 -12.19 -1.94 1.15
N GLY A 86 -12.92 -1.86 2.25
CA GLY A 86 -13.17 -2.96 3.16
C GLY A 86 -14.00 -4.08 2.54
N PHE A 87 -15.00 -3.76 1.71
CA PHE A 87 -15.82 -4.79 1.09
C PHE A 87 -15.02 -5.65 0.09
N PRO A 88 -14.29 -5.09 -0.89
CA PRO A 88 -13.40 -5.88 -1.74
C PRO A 88 -12.32 -6.61 -0.95
N PHE A 89 -11.74 -5.98 0.08
CA PHE A 89 -10.71 -6.60 0.91
C PHE A 89 -11.20 -7.85 1.63
N LEU A 90 -12.38 -7.78 2.26
CA LEU A 90 -12.98 -8.91 2.95
C LEU A 90 -13.34 -10.02 1.97
N PHE A 91 -13.94 -9.66 0.83
CA PHE A 91 -14.26 -10.59 -0.25
C PHE A 91 -13.03 -11.37 -0.72
N TRP A 92 -11.95 -10.66 -1.10
CA TRP A 92 -10.73 -11.30 -1.57
C TRP A 92 -10.03 -12.12 -0.48
N SER A 93 -10.05 -11.66 0.77
CA SER A 93 -9.48 -12.42 1.89
C SER A 93 -10.19 -13.76 2.10
N ILE A 94 -11.52 -13.79 1.98
CA ILE A 94 -12.30 -15.04 2.04
C ILE A 94 -11.92 -15.93 0.85
N CYS A 95 -11.89 -15.39 -0.38
CA CYS A 95 -11.50 -16.16 -1.56
C CYS A 95 -10.11 -16.80 -1.42
N TYR A 96 -9.12 -16.10 -0.88
CA TYR A 96 -7.78 -16.65 -0.68
C TYR A 96 -7.74 -17.75 0.38
N VAL A 97 -8.51 -17.60 1.47
CA VAL A 97 -8.61 -18.66 2.49
C VAL A 97 -9.27 -19.90 1.89
N LEU A 98 -10.36 -19.76 1.16
CA LEU A 98 -11.01 -20.87 0.46
C LEU A 98 -10.07 -21.54 -0.54
N TYR A 99 -9.38 -20.75 -1.37
CA TYR A 99 -8.36 -21.25 -2.30
C TYR A 99 -7.29 -22.10 -1.58
N SER A 100 -6.81 -21.64 -0.42
CA SER A 100 -5.82 -22.36 0.38
C SER A 100 -6.31 -23.71 0.91
N ILE A 101 -7.63 -23.86 1.10
CA ILE A 101 -8.26 -25.09 1.61
C ILE A 101 -8.47 -26.07 0.45
N PHE A 102 -8.98 -25.60 -0.69
CA PHE A 102 -9.36 -26.47 -1.82
C PHE A 102 -8.18 -26.94 -2.69
N ILE A 103 -7.14 -26.12 -2.87
CA ILE A 103 -6.08 -26.39 -3.86
C ILE A 103 -4.76 -26.88 -3.23
N LYS A 104 -4.52 -26.65 -1.93
CA LYS A 104 -3.39 -27.23 -1.19
C LYS A 104 -3.88 -28.25 -0.16
N PRO A 105 -4.46 -29.40 -0.58
CA PRO A 105 -5.11 -30.34 0.33
C PRO A 105 -4.14 -31.09 1.26
N ASN A 106 -2.82 -30.93 1.09
CA ASN A 106 -1.80 -31.78 1.75
C ASN A 106 -1.78 -31.74 3.29
N ASN A 107 -2.57 -30.88 3.94
CA ASN A 107 -2.72 -30.83 5.41
C ASN A 107 -4.19 -30.81 5.92
N TYR A 108 -5.21 -30.97 5.06
CA TYR A 108 -6.58 -30.51 5.38
C TYR A 108 -7.70 -31.54 5.30
N GLN A 109 -7.41 -32.82 5.56
CA GLN A 109 -8.46 -33.84 5.56
C GLN A 109 -9.44 -33.76 6.76
N LYS A 110 -9.18 -32.92 7.79
CA LYS A 110 -10.09 -32.75 8.95
C LYS A 110 -10.03 -31.35 9.59
N THR A 111 -10.37 -30.29 8.87
CA THR A 111 -10.51 -28.95 9.49
C THR A 111 -11.95 -28.65 9.90
N HIS A 112 -12.20 -28.57 11.21
CA HIS A 112 -13.46 -28.07 11.77
C HIS A 112 -13.68 -26.58 11.44
N PHE A 113 -14.94 -26.15 11.41
CA PHE A 113 -15.34 -24.75 11.14
C PHE A 113 -14.56 -23.74 12.01
N PHE A 114 -14.29 -24.09 13.27
CA PHE A 114 -13.56 -23.22 14.19
C PHE A 114 -12.09 -22.99 13.76
N GLU A 115 -11.43 -24.00 13.19
CA GLU A 115 -10.07 -23.85 12.65
C GLU A 115 -10.06 -23.02 11.36
N ILE A 116 -11.12 -23.12 10.55
CA ILE A 116 -11.31 -22.27 9.36
C ILE A 116 -11.50 -20.81 9.78
N LEU A 117 -12.34 -20.56 10.79
CA LEU A 117 -12.57 -19.21 11.32
C LEU A 117 -11.28 -18.62 11.93
N LYS A 118 -10.56 -19.41 12.71
CA LYS A 118 -9.26 -19.03 13.28
C LYS A 118 -8.25 -18.71 12.17
N LYS A 119 -8.23 -19.50 11.11
CA LYS A 119 -7.38 -19.27 9.92
C LYS A 119 -7.80 -18.02 9.17
N LEU A 120 -9.10 -17.74 9.02
CA LEU A 120 -9.61 -16.51 8.41
C LEU A 120 -9.21 -15.28 9.21
N ILE A 121 -9.40 -15.30 10.53
CA ILE A 121 -8.99 -14.21 11.42
C ILE A 121 -7.47 -14.00 11.34
N ARG A 122 -6.68 -15.08 11.39
CA ARG A 122 -5.23 -15.01 11.25
C ARG A 122 -4.83 -14.46 9.88
N SER A 123 -5.49 -14.88 8.82
CA SER A 123 -5.27 -14.44 7.44
C SER A 123 -5.60 -12.96 7.26
N LEU A 124 -6.64 -12.45 7.93
CA LEU A 124 -6.98 -11.04 7.96
C LEU A 124 -5.99 -10.21 8.79
N TYR A 125 -5.35 -10.79 9.80
CA TYR A 125 -4.40 -10.07 10.66
C TYR A 125 -2.97 -10.04 10.09
N PHE A 126 -2.51 -11.16 9.54
CA PHE A 126 -1.14 -11.34 9.05
C PHE A 126 -1.02 -11.20 7.52
N GLY A 127 -2.14 -11.00 6.82
CA GLY A 127 -2.21 -10.89 5.36
C GLY A 127 -2.45 -12.24 4.68
N SER A 128 -3.58 -12.36 3.97
CA SER A 128 -3.93 -13.59 3.23
C SER A 128 -3.11 -13.79 1.96
N ALA A 129 -2.60 -12.68 1.42
CA ALA A 129 -1.67 -12.62 0.30
C ALA A 129 -0.71 -11.44 0.49
N TYR A 130 0.53 -11.59 0.03
CA TYR A 130 1.57 -10.57 0.15
C TYR A 130 1.20 -9.24 -0.53
N HIS A 131 0.32 -9.27 -1.53
CA HIS A 131 -0.22 -8.09 -2.21
C HIS A 131 -1.20 -7.27 -1.37
N LEU A 132 -1.89 -7.89 -0.40
CA LEU A 132 -2.92 -7.21 0.38
C LEU A 132 -2.35 -6.27 1.43
N TRP A 133 -1.04 -6.31 1.68
CA TRP A 133 -0.34 -5.37 2.57
C TRP A 133 -0.72 -3.91 2.25
N TYR A 134 -0.89 -3.61 0.96
CA TYR A 134 -1.25 -2.29 0.46
C TYR A 134 -2.59 -1.79 1.01
N VAL A 135 -3.55 -2.68 1.24
CA VAL A 135 -4.86 -2.31 1.81
C VAL A 135 -4.73 -1.88 3.26
N TYR A 136 -3.90 -2.54 4.06
CA TYR A 136 -3.64 -2.14 5.44
C TYR A 136 -2.97 -0.76 5.50
N MET A 137 -2.02 -0.52 4.60
CA MET A 137 -1.40 0.80 4.44
C MET A 137 -2.45 1.87 4.08
N LEU A 138 -3.37 1.58 3.14
CA LEU A 138 -4.47 2.48 2.80
C LEU A 138 -5.40 2.77 3.98
N PHE A 139 -5.74 1.77 4.81
CA PHE A 139 -6.52 2.01 6.02
C PHE A 139 -5.80 2.98 6.97
N GLY A 140 -4.50 2.77 7.21
CA GLY A 140 -3.69 3.70 8.01
C GLY A 140 -3.69 5.12 7.44
N LEU A 141 -3.53 5.26 6.12
CA LEU A 141 -3.59 6.56 5.45
C LEU A 141 -4.96 7.23 5.61
N ILE A 142 -6.06 6.50 5.44
CA ILE A 142 -7.41 7.05 5.57
C ILE A 142 -7.67 7.57 6.98
N LEU A 143 -7.13 6.91 8.00
CA LEU A 143 -7.23 7.37 9.39
C LEU A 143 -6.40 8.65 9.63
N ILE A 144 -5.23 8.76 9.03
CA ILE A 144 -4.32 9.89 9.20
C ILE A 144 -4.77 11.11 8.37
N ILE A 145 -5.40 10.92 7.21
CA ILE A 145 -5.77 11.99 6.29
C ILE A 145 -6.60 13.11 6.94
N PRO A 146 -7.67 12.86 7.71
CA PRO A 146 -8.43 13.92 8.38
C PRO A 146 -7.58 14.75 9.35
N ILE A 147 -6.64 14.11 10.05
CA ILE A 147 -5.71 14.77 10.97
C ILE A 147 -4.78 15.70 10.19
N LEU A 148 -4.16 15.20 9.12
CA LEU A 148 -3.29 16.00 8.25
C LEU A 148 -4.05 17.14 7.58
N ASN A 149 -5.27 16.87 7.10
CA ASN A 149 -6.11 17.86 6.43
C ASN A 149 -6.49 19.01 7.35
N ALA A 150 -6.81 18.73 8.62
CA ALA A 150 -7.14 19.76 9.61
C ALA A 150 -5.97 20.75 9.81
N TRP A 151 -4.72 20.28 9.77
CA TRP A 151 -3.54 21.15 9.79
C TRP A 151 -3.35 21.87 8.45
N ILE A 152 -3.39 21.13 7.34
CA ILE A 152 -3.10 21.67 5.99
C ILE A 152 -4.05 22.79 5.57
N VAL A 153 -5.34 22.70 5.90
CA VAL A 153 -6.32 23.74 5.58
C VAL A 153 -5.99 25.08 6.25
N ARG A 154 -5.32 25.06 7.41
CA ARG A 154 -4.90 26.26 8.15
C ARG A 154 -3.44 26.66 7.92
N ALA A 155 -2.64 25.77 7.35
CA ALA A 155 -1.20 25.95 7.24
C ALA A 155 -0.86 27.07 6.24
N LYS A 156 0.11 27.91 6.60
CA LYS A 156 0.66 28.89 5.65
C LYS A 156 1.52 28.18 4.61
N LYS A 157 1.63 28.77 3.41
CA LYS A 157 2.42 28.19 2.28
C LYS A 157 3.86 27.84 2.64
N ASN A 158 4.46 28.50 3.64
CA ASN A 158 5.85 28.27 4.07
C ASN A 158 5.98 27.20 5.17
N GLU A 159 4.90 26.85 5.85
CA GLU A 159 4.93 25.86 6.96
C GLU A 159 5.02 24.43 6.44
N ILE A 160 4.37 24.14 5.31
CA ILE A 160 4.43 22.83 4.64
C ILE A 160 5.85 22.49 4.17
N PRO A 161 6.56 23.32 3.37
CA PRO A 161 7.93 23.01 2.95
C PRO A 161 8.90 22.98 4.13
N TYR A 162 8.70 23.80 5.15
CA TYR A 162 9.49 23.74 6.39
C TYR A 162 9.34 22.40 7.11
N PHE A 163 8.10 21.92 7.29
CA PHE A 163 7.83 20.61 7.86
C PHE A 163 8.46 19.48 7.03
N LEU A 164 8.33 19.54 5.70
CA LEU A 164 8.92 18.54 4.80
C LEU A 164 10.45 18.54 4.87
N LEU A 165 11.08 19.71 4.96
CA LEU A 165 12.52 19.84 5.13
C LEU A 165 12.97 19.23 6.46
N LEU A 166 12.31 19.58 7.57
CA LEU A 166 12.60 18.99 8.88
C LEU A 166 12.45 17.46 8.85
N TRP A 167 11.34 16.96 8.31
CA TRP A 167 11.11 15.53 8.17
C TRP A 167 12.20 14.85 7.34
N PHE A 168 12.57 15.43 6.20
CA PHE A 168 13.67 14.93 5.38
C PHE A 168 14.99 14.89 6.16
N LEU A 169 15.32 15.93 6.93
CA LEU A 169 16.50 15.95 7.80
C LEU A 169 16.43 14.81 8.83
N THR A 170 15.27 14.54 9.45
CA THR A 170 15.14 13.39 10.39
C THR A 170 15.44 12.04 9.75
N LEU A 171 15.19 11.88 8.44
CA LEU A 171 15.53 10.65 7.73
C LEU A 171 17.03 10.46 7.58
N LEU A 172 17.80 11.55 7.47
CA LEU A 172 19.27 11.51 7.38
C LEU A 172 19.92 11.07 8.69
N PHE A 173 19.28 11.35 9.84
CA PHE A 173 19.78 10.95 11.16
C PHE A 173 19.58 9.47 11.49
N LYS A 174 18.87 8.71 10.65
CA LYS A 174 18.66 7.28 10.86
C LYS A 174 19.85 6.48 10.32
N LYS A 175 20.94 6.41 11.10
CA LYS A 175 21.95 5.30 11.19
C LYS A 175 23.32 5.78 11.69
N SER A 176 23.49 5.93 13.01
CA SER A 176 24.82 5.93 13.64
C SER A 176 24.82 5.38 15.07
N THR A 177 23.78 5.67 15.87
CA THR A 177 23.87 5.51 17.34
C THR A 177 23.36 4.18 17.93
N PHE A 178 22.62 3.35 17.18
CA PHE A 178 21.95 2.15 17.76
C PHE A 178 22.66 0.80 17.53
N ARG A 179 23.93 0.80 17.11
CA ARG A 179 24.70 -0.45 16.86
C ARG A 179 25.68 -0.83 17.97
N LYS A 180 25.61 -0.17 19.13
CA LYS A 180 26.44 -0.45 20.31
C LYS A 180 25.62 -0.32 21.60
N LEU A 181 24.68 -1.23 21.82
CA LEU A 181 24.17 -1.62 23.14
C LEU A 181 23.73 -3.08 23.05
#